data_AF-A0AAJ0HVI0-F1
#
_entry.id   AF-A0AAJ0HVI0-F1
#
_cell.length_a   1.000
_cell.length_b   1.000
_cell.length_c   1.000
_cell.angle_alpha   90.00
_cell.angle_beta   90.00
_cell.angle_gamma   90.00
#
_symmetry.space_group_name_H-M   'P 1'
#
loop_
_entity.id
_entity.type
_entity.pdbx_description
1 polymer ?
#
loop_
_entity_poly.entity_id
_entity_poly.type
_entity_poly.pdbx_seq_one_letter_code
_entity_poly.pdbx_strand_id
1 'polypeptide(L)'
;MSSGFVESARSKAQEVAKEDFDRAKVLINDAAKSQSYLYPIKGIVYFLTHRSLWKPLASKLAPTLALSAGVVASMFAFTYLPQLAILVFVNGPLAVFTTVLLVLNESSVIISMISKNFLLQDALLDTFDGTLVSRNTTGILSEGRQLKAGGDPIQRLGKIIKSPFSRFSPKALVRYVMYLPLNFIPVVGTVVFILIQGRSRGNSVHDRYFQLKKWSASQRSNWLSEHTGPYTAFGTIATVLELVPLASILFSFTNTVGAALWAADIEAKENEMAQGTAPSLRDAAKKAE
;
A
#
# COMPACT_ATOMS: atom_id res chain seq x y z
N MET A 1 3.92 52.10 5.88
CA MET A 1 3.26 50.97 6.56
C MET A 1 3.39 49.62 5.84
N SER A 2 3.99 49.50 4.63
CA SER A 2 4.04 48.21 3.92
C SER A 2 5.29 47.36 4.16
N SER A 3 6.38 47.90 4.73
CA SER A 3 7.64 47.16 4.93
C SER A 3 7.53 46.10 6.05
N GLY A 4 6.96 46.46 7.20
CA GLY A 4 6.84 45.56 8.35
C GLY A 4 5.92 44.35 8.12
N PHE A 5 4.89 44.50 7.28
CA PHE A 5 4.01 43.39 6.90
C PHE A 5 4.73 42.37 6.00
N VAL A 6 5.50 42.84 5.02
CA VAL A 6 6.28 41.99 4.12
C VAL A 6 7.40 41.26 4.87
N GLU A 7 8.03 41.93 5.84
CA GLU A 7 9.10 41.35 6.65
C GLU A 7 8.57 40.31 7.65
N SER A 8 7.40 40.56 8.26
CA SER A 8 6.69 39.57 9.08
C SER A 8 6.17 38.37 8.29
N ALA A 9 5.70 38.59 7.06
CA ALA A 9 5.29 37.49 6.17
C ALA A 9 6.49 36.63 5.75
N ARG A 10 7.64 37.26 5.47
CA ARG A 10 8.88 36.57 5.11
C ARG A 10 9.44 35.76 6.27
N SER A 11 9.46 36.32 7.49
CA SER A 11 9.94 35.60 8.67
C SER A 11 9.06 34.39 9.01
N LYS A 12 7.73 34.55 8.97
CA LYS A 12 6.79 33.44 9.12
C LYS A 12 6.96 32.38 8.04
N ALA A 13 7.14 32.78 6.78
CA ALA A 13 7.39 31.84 5.69
C ALA A 13 8.72 31.06 5.89
N GLN A 14 9.76 31.73 6.38
CA GLN A 14 11.05 31.08 6.70
C GLN A 14 10.93 30.15 7.92
N GLU A 15 10.15 30.53 8.92
CA GLU A 15 9.89 29.71 10.11
C GLU A 15 9.13 28.43 9.74
N VAL A 16 8.05 28.55 8.97
CA VAL A 16 7.28 27.40 8.44
C VAL A 16 8.17 26.52 7.56
N ALA A 17 8.96 27.11 6.65
CA ALA A 17 9.87 26.35 5.80
C ALA A 17 10.94 25.59 6.61
N LYS A 18 11.43 26.19 7.70
CA LYS A 18 12.41 25.55 8.59
C LYS A 18 11.77 24.43 9.40
N GLU A 19 10.57 24.65 9.94
CA GLU A 19 9.80 23.62 10.66
C GLU A 19 9.48 22.43 9.76
N ASP A 20 9.06 22.69 8.52
CA ASP A 20 8.78 21.66 7.52
C ASP A 20 10.05 20.89 7.11
N PHE A 21 11.18 21.58 6.97
CA PHE A 21 12.47 20.96 6.69
C PHE A 21 12.95 20.06 7.84
N ASP A 22 12.86 20.54 9.08
CA ASP A 22 13.25 19.78 10.27
C ASP A 22 12.35 18.55 10.45
N ARG A 23 11.03 18.70 10.24
CA ARG A 23 10.09 17.57 10.20
C ARG A 23 10.42 16.57 9.10
N ALA A 24 10.69 17.04 7.88
CA ALA A 24 11.07 16.16 6.77
C ALA A 24 12.36 15.38 7.08
N LYS A 25 13.35 16.01 7.72
CA LYS A 25 14.60 15.36 8.12
C LYS A 25 14.37 14.27 9.16
N VAL A 26 13.51 14.50 10.15
CA VAL A 26 13.12 13.47 11.14
C VAL A 26 12.44 12.29 10.44
N LEU A 27 11.47 12.55 9.56
CA LEU A 27 10.76 11.50 8.83
C LEU A 27 11.68 10.66 7.94
N ILE A 28 12.65 11.28 7.27
CA ILE A 28 13.66 10.59 6.44
C ILE A 28 14.57 9.72 7.32
N ASN A 29 15.03 10.25 8.46
CA ASN A 29 15.87 9.50 9.39
C ASN A 29 15.13 8.29 9.98
N ASP A 30 13.86 8.45 10.37
CA ASP A 30 13.04 7.36 10.89
C ASP A 30 12.72 6.32 9.81
N ALA A 31 12.45 6.77 8.58
CA ALA A 31 12.31 5.90 7.42
C ALA A 31 13.58 5.08 7.16
N ALA A 32 14.75 5.71 7.20
CA ALA A 32 16.03 5.04 7.00
C ALA A 32 16.33 4.02 8.12
N LYS A 33 16.15 4.43 9.38
CA LYS A 33 16.39 3.58 10.56
C LYS A 33 15.44 2.39 10.64
N SER A 34 14.18 2.57 10.26
CA SER A 34 13.18 1.50 10.31
C SER A 34 13.39 0.41 9.27
N GLN A 35 14.15 0.68 8.20
CA GLN A 35 14.34 -0.21 7.05
C GLN A 35 13.02 -0.69 6.41
N SER A 36 11.94 0.04 6.65
CA SER A 36 10.58 -0.24 6.17
C SER A 36 10.50 -0.30 4.64
N TYR A 37 11.31 0.51 3.95
CA TYR A 37 11.44 0.52 2.49
C TYR A 37 11.98 -0.79 1.89
N LEU A 38 12.61 -1.66 2.68
CA LEU A 38 13.10 -2.96 2.21
C LEU A 38 11.98 -4.01 2.14
N TYR A 39 10.91 -3.87 2.92
CA TYR A 39 9.87 -4.91 2.99
C TYR A 39 9.11 -5.16 1.69
N PRO A 40 8.78 -4.15 0.84
CA PRO A 40 8.24 -4.42 -0.48
C PRO A 40 9.14 -5.33 -1.33
N ILE A 41 10.46 -5.13 -1.25
CA ILE A 41 11.44 -5.96 -1.96
C ILE A 41 11.57 -7.35 -1.32
N LYS A 42 11.63 -7.44 0.01
CA LYS A 42 11.58 -8.72 0.73
C LYS A 42 10.32 -9.49 0.39
N GLY A 43 9.19 -8.81 0.22
CA GLY A 43 7.91 -9.39 -0.19
C GLY A 43 7.96 -10.05 -1.55
N ILE A 44 8.66 -9.46 -2.53
CA ILE A 44 8.89 -10.08 -3.85
C ILE A 44 9.67 -11.38 -3.68
N VAL A 45 10.83 -11.32 -3.02
CA VAL A 45 11.71 -12.49 -2.83
C VAL A 45 10.98 -13.60 -2.06
N TYR A 46 10.26 -13.24 -1.00
CA TYR A 46 9.50 -14.19 -0.19
C TYR A 46 8.36 -14.83 -0.98
N PHE A 47 7.59 -14.04 -1.73
CA PHE A 47 6.51 -14.55 -2.57
C PHE A 47 7.03 -15.52 -3.63
N LEU A 48 8.16 -15.21 -4.29
CA LEU A 48 8.75 -16.09 -5.31
C LEU A 48 9.29 -17.40 -4.73
N THR A 49 9.80 -17.39 -3.49
CA THR A 49 10.33 -18.57 -2.81
C THR A 49 9.27 -19.42 -2.12
N HIS A 50 8.09 -18.86 -1.81
CA HIS A 50 7.00 -19.54 -1.11
C HIS A 50 5.82 -19.84 -2.04
N ARG A 51 5.91 -20.96 -2.75
CA ARG A 51 4.91 -21.39 -3.77
C ARG A 51 3.48 -21.52 -3.24
N SER A 52 3.29 -21.77 -1.94
CA SER A 52 1.96 -21.82 -1.31
C SER A 52 1.20 -20.50 -1.47
N LEU A 53 1.91 -19.37 -1.43
CA LEU A 53 1.33 -18.03 -1.55
C LEU A 53 0.87 -17.69 -2.98
N TRP A 54 1.15 -18.53 -3.97
CA TRP A 54 0.69 -18.30 -5.35
C TRP A 54 -0.77 -18.70 -5.55
N LYS A 55 -1.34 -19.50 -4.63
CA LYS A 55 -2.72 -19.99 -4.75
C LYS A 55 -3.76 -18.85 -4.79
N PRO A 56 -3.73 -17.84 -3.89
CA PRO A 56 -4.63 -16.70 -3.98
C PRO A 56 -4.52 -15.94 -5.31
N LEU A 57 -3.30 -15.70 -5.80
CA LEU A 57 -3.07 -15.05 -7.10
C LEU A 57 -3.65 -15.89 -8.25
N ALA A 58 -3.33 -17.19 -8.31
CA ALA A 58 -3.80 -18.10 -9.35
C ALA A 58 -5.34 -18.19 -9.38
N SER A 59 -5.98 -18.20 -8.22
CA SER A 59 -7.46 -18.24 -8.11
C SER A 59 -8.15 -17.02 -8.72
N LYS A 60 -7.44 -15.89 -8.82
CA LYS A 60 -7.96 -14.64 -9.38
C LYS A 60 -7.44 -14.33 -10.78
N LEU A 61 -6.59 -15.18 -11.36
CA LEU A 61 -6.03 -14.94 -12.69
C LEU A 61 -7.12 -14.93 -13.77
N ALA A 62 -7.93 -15.98 -13.86
CA ALA A 62 -9.01 -16.07 -14.85
C ALA A 62 -10.03 -14.90 -14.78
N PRO A 63 -10.61 -14.55 -13.62
CA PRO A 63 -11.54 -13.41 -13.56
C PRO A 63 -10.86 -12.07 -13.86
N THR A 64 -9.57 -11.94 -13.52
CA THR A 64 -8.80 -10.72 -13.84
C THR A 64 -8.54 -10.60 -15.34
N LEU A 65 -8.22 -11.71 -16.02
CA LEU A 65 -8.05 -11.74 -17.47
C LEU A 65 -9.37 -11.45 -18.20
N ALA A 66 -10.48 -12.01 -17.73
CA ALA A 66 -11.81 -11.72 -18.28
C ALA A 66 -12.17 -10.23 -18.14
N LEU A 67 -11.96 -9.65 -16.95
CA LEU A 67 -12.12 -8.21 -16.73
C LEU A 67 -11.21 -7.39 -17.66
N SER A 68 -9.94 -7.79 -17.78
CA SER A 68 -8.97 -7.09 -18.61
C SER A 68 -9.39 -7.08 -20.08
N ALA A 69 -9.81 -8.22 -20.62
CA ALA A 69 -10.31 -8.32 -21.98
C ALA A 69 -11.54 -7.43 -22.20
N GLY A 70 -12.50 -7.45 -21.27
CA GLY A 70 -13.72 -6.63 -21.36
C GLY A 70 -13.43 -5.13 -21.32
N VAL A 71 -12.55 -4.68 -20.42
CA VAL A 71 -12.16 -3.26 -20.32
C VAL A 71 -11.39 -2.81 -21.55
N VAL A 72 -10.38 -3.58 -21.97
CA VAL A 72 -9.56 -3.25 -23.15
C VAL A 72 -10.44 -3.17 -24.40
N ALA A 73 -11.28 -4.18 -24.65
CA ALA A 73 -12.18 -4.18 -25.80
C ALA A 73 -13.11 -2.96 -25.81
N SER A 74 -13.67 -2.62 -24.64
CA SER A 74 -14.55 -1.46 -24.49
C SER A 74 -13.79 -0.14 -24.73
N MET A 75 -12.61 0.02 -24.15
CA MET A 75 -11.77 1.20 -24.35
C MET A 75 -11.38 1.36 -25.83
N PHE A 76 -10.93 0.31 -26.50
CA PHE A 76 -10.65 0.38 -27.93
C PHE A 76 -11.89 0.70 -28.78
N ALA A 77 -13.06 0.16 -28.43
CA ALA A 77 -14.29 0.45 -29.17
C ALA A 77 -14.73 1.91 -29.05
N PHE A 78 -14.61 2.51 -27.85
CA PHE A 78 -15.17 3.84 -27.57
C PHE A 78 -14.15 4.98 -27.61
N THR A 79 -12.89 4.75 -27.25
CA THR A 79 -11.91 5.84 -27.07
C THR A 79 -10.86 5.91 -28.18
N TYR A 80 -10.52 4.79 -28.83
CA TYR A 80 -9.45 4.75 -29.82
C TYR A 80 -9.67 5.71 -31.00
N LEU A 81 -10.82 5.64 -31.67
CA LEU A 81 -11.09 6.51 -32.83
C LEU A 81 -11.16 7.99 -32.45
N PRO A 82 -11.89 8.41 -31.39
CA PRO A 82 -11.86 9.80 -30.94
C PRO A 82 -10.46 10.30 -30.56
N GLN A 83 -9.67 9.49 -29.83
CA GLN A 83 -8.32 9.88 -29.43
C GLN A 83 -7.35 9.94 -30.61
N LEU A 84 -7.44 8.98 -31.54
CA LEU A 84 -6.64 8.98 -32.77
C LEU A 84 -6.94 10.23 -33.60
N ALA A 85 -8.22 10.59 -33.75
CA ALA A 85 -8.61 11.77 -34.51
C ALA A 85 -7.92 13.04 -33.97
N ILE A 86 -7.80 13.19 -32.65
CA ILE A 86 -7.11 14.32 -32.03
C ILE A 86 -5.59 14.18 -32.18
N LEU A 87 -5.03 13.01 -31.87
CA LEU A 87 -3.59 12.78 -31.85
C LEU A 87 -2.94 12.80 -33.23
N VAL A 88 -3.67 12.48 -34.30
CA VAL A 88 -3.17 12.59 -35.69
C VAL A 88 -2.74 14.01 -36.03
N PHE A 89 -3.41 15.04 -35.49
CA PHE A 89 -3.01 16.43 -35.72
C PHE A 89 -1.70 16.82 -35.03
N VAL A 90 -1.34 16.15 -33.93
CA VAL A 90 -0.13 16.46 -33.14
C VAL A 90 1.03 15.55 -33.53
N ASN A 91 0.78 14.25 -33.64
CA ASN A 91 1.78 13.19 -33.81
C ASN A 91 1.84 12.64 -35.25
N GLY A 92 0.97 13.09 -36.16
CA GLY A 92 0.95 12.64 -37.55
C GLY A 92 0.70 11.13 -37.68
N PRO A 93 1.36 10.43 -38.63
CA PRO A 93 1.18 8.99 -38.83
C PRO A 93 1.55 8.12 -37.61
N LEU A 94 2.43 8.61 -36.72
CA LEU A 94 2.80 7.92 -35.49
C LEU A 94 1.65 7.88 -34.46
N ALA A 95 0.61 8.71 -34.67
CA ALA A 95 -0.56 8.76 -33.80
C ALA A 95 -1.19 7.38 -33.58
N VAL A 96 -1.23 6.54 -34.62
CA VAL A 96 -1.74 5.16 -34.54
C VAL A 96 -1.10 4.39 -33.39
N PHE A 97 0.24 4.40 -33.30
CA PHE A 97 0.97 3.69 -32.24
C PHE A 97 0.83 4.40 -30.89
N THR A 98 0.91 5.72 -30.86
CA THR A 98 0.80 6.47 -29.60
C THR A 98 -0.59 6.35 -28.97
N THR A 99 -1.65 6.29 -29.79
CA THR A 99 -3.03 6.10 -29.33
C THR A 99 -3.22 4.69 -28.78
N VAL A 100 -2.67 3.65 -29.42
CA VAL A 100 -2.69 2.28 -28.85
C VAL A 100 -2.07 2.26 -27.45
N LEU A 101 -0.89 2.87 -27.29
CA LEU A 101 -0.21 2.91 -25.98
C LEU A 101 -1.02 3.68 -24.93
N LEU A 102 -1.63 4.80 -25.32
CA LEU A 102 -2.47 5.60 -24.43
C LEU A 102 -3.71 4.82 -23.97
N VAL A 103 -4.45 4.22 -24.90
CA VAL A 103 -5.63 3.39 -24.61
C VAL A 103 -5.28 2.24 -23.68
N LEU A 104 -4.14 1.56 -23.91
CA LEU A 104 -3.67 0.48 -23.04
C LEU A 104 -3.30 0.99 -21.64
N ASN A 105 -2.65 2.15 -21.54
CA ASN A 105 -2.31 2.76 -20.26
C ASN A 105 -3.57 3.09 -19.45
N GLU A 106 -4.54 3.79 -20.04
CA GLU A 106 -5.81 4.14 -19.43
C GLU A 106 -6.61 2.89 -19.03
N SER A 107 -6.65 1.88 -19.90
CA SER A 107 -7.27 0.58 -19.61
C SER A 107 -6.62 -0.08 -18.39
N SER A 108 -5.30 -0.05 -18.27
CA SER A 108 -4.59 -0.65 -17.14
C SER A 108 -4.94 0.00 -15.80
N VAL A 109 -5.17 1.32 -15.78
CA VAL A 109 -5.61 2.06 -14.59
C VAL A 109 -7.01 1.60 -14.17
N ILE A 110 -7.94 1.49 -15.13
CA ILE A 110 -9.30 1.01 -14.89
C ILE A 110 -9.28 -0.43 -14.39
N ILE A 111 -8.53 -1.33 -15.05
CA ILE A 111 -8.38 -2.73 -14.65
C ILE A 111 -7.83 -2.84 -13.24
N SER A 112 -6.75 -2.12 -12.92
CA SER A 112 -6.14 -2.10 -11.60
C SER A 112 -7.13 -1.61 -10.54
N MET A 113 -7.87 -0.55 -10.83
CA MET A 113 -8.88 0.01 -9.91
C MET A 113 -10.03 -0.98 -9.66
N ILE A 114 -10.61 -1.59 -10.70
CA ILE A 114 -11.74 -2.50 -10.53
C ILE A 114 -11.28 -3.82 -9.89
N SER A 115 -10.18 -4.40 -10.38
CA SER A 115 -9.66 -5.68 -9.86
C SER A 115 -9.31 -5.60 -8.38
N LYS A 116 -8.55 -4.58 -7.96
CA LYS A 116 -8.13 -4.43 -6.56
C LYS A 116 -9.30 -4.20 -5.62
N ASN A 117 -10.33 -3.46 -6.06
CA ASN A 117 -11.47 -3.12 -5.22
C ASN A 117 -12.56 -4.20 -5.17
N PHE A 118 -12.67 -5.08 -6.18
CA PHE A 118 -13.77 -6.05 -6.24
C PHE A 118 -13.33 -7.51 -6.35
N LEU A 119 -12.23 -7.80 -7.06
CA LEU A 119 -11.83 -9.17 -7.35
C LEU A 119 -10.76 -9.68 -6.39
N LEU A 120 -9.79 -8.82 -6.05
CA LEU A 120 -8.56 -9.22 -5.37
C LEU A 120 -8.61 -9.06 -3.85
N GLN A 121 -9.58 -8.35 -3.27
CA GLN A 121 -9.60 -8.04 -1.83
C GLN A 121 -9.42 -9.29 -0.97
N ASP A 122 -10.25 -10.32 -1.17
CA ASP A 122 -10.17 -11.56 -0.40
C ASP A 122 -8.86 -12.31 -0.65
N ALA A 123 -8.36 -12.31 -1.88
CA ALA A 123 -7.10 -12.97 -2.22
C ALA A 123 -5.89 -12.26 -1.60
N LEU A 124 -5.92 -10.93 -1.51
CA LEU A 124 -4.89 -10.15 -0.80
C LEU A 124 -4.98 -10.40 0.71
N LEU A 125 -6.19 -10.49 1.29
CA LEU A 125 -6.35 -10.88 2.70
C LEU A 125 -5.78 -12.28 2.97
N ASP A 126 -6.08 -13.25 2.10
CA ASP A 126 -5.55 -14.61 2.20
C ASP A 126 -4.02 -14.65 2.07
N THR A 127 -3.47 -13.79 1.21
CA THR A 127 -2.01 -13.65 1.04
C THR A 127 -1.36 -13.08 2.30
N PHE A 128 -1.98 -12.05 2.90
CA PHE A 128 -1.49 -11.46 4.14
C PHE A 128 -1.51 -12.48 5.29
N ASP A 129 -2.68 -13.08 5.55
CA ASP A 129 -2.83 -14.05 6.62
C ASP A 129 -1.96 -15.30 6.38
N GLY A 130 -1.89 -15.78 5.15
CA GLY A 130 -1.04 -16.92 4.77
C GLY A 130 0.45 -16.67 4.99
N THR A 131 0.90 -15.43 4.81
CA THR A 131 2.28 -15.03 5.10
C THR A 131 2.55 -15.04 6.61
N LEU A 132 1.62 -14.54 7.43
CA LEU A 132 1.73 -14.62 8.89
C LEU A 132 1.77 -16.06 9.38
N VAL A 133 0.95 -16.95 8.81
CA VAL A 133 1.00 -18.40 9.10
C VAL A 133 2.36 -18.98 8.72
N SER A 134 2.92 -18.60 7.57
CA SER A 134 4.23 -19.06 7.10
C SER A 134 5.39 -18.61 8.00
N ARG A 135 5.22 -17.50 8.72
CA ARG A 135 6.16 -16.97 9.72
C ARG A 135 5.92 -17.50 11.14
N ASN A 136 5.01 -18.45 11.32
CA ASN A 136 4.57 -18.96 12.63
C ASN A 136 4.01 -17.87 13.56
N THR A 137 3.61 -16.71 13.03
CA THR A 137 2.94 -15.64 13.77
C THR A 137 1.44 -15.92 13.81
N THR A 138 1.05 -17.12 14.28
CA THR A 138 -0.35 -17.57 14.27
C THR A 138 -1.16 -17.07 15.46
N GLY A 139 -0.51 -16.67 16.56
CA GLY A 139 -1.17 -16.20 17.78
C GLY A 139 -2.12 -15.02 17.54
N ILE A 140 -1.71 -14.09 16.67
CA ILE A 140 -2.51 -12.92 16.29
C ILE A 140 -3.70 -13.29 15.35
N LEU A 141 -3.60 -14.40 14.61
CA LEU A 141 -4.63 -14.84 13.67
C LEU A 141 -5.80 -15.53 14.38
N SER A 142 -5.55 -16.17 15.53
CA SER A 142 -6.56 -16.85 16.36
C SER A 142 -7.75 -15.95 16.69
N GLU A 143 -7.53 -14.64 16.76
CA GLU A 143 -8.55 -13.66 17.12
C GLU A 143 -9.42 -13.17 15.95
N GLY A 144 -8.98 -13.36 14.69
CA GLY A 144 -9.64 -12.81 13.50
C GLY A 144 -9.91 -13.81 12.38
N ARG A 145 -9.47 -15.07 12.53
CA ARG A 145 -9.69 -16.16 11.55
C ARG A 145 -9.59 -17.53 12.22
N GLN A 146 -10.46 -18.46 11.83
CA GLN A 146 -10.34 -19.85 12.26
C GLN A 146 -9.14 -20.50 11.55
N LEU A 147 -8.25 -21.15 12.31
CA LEU A 147 -7.13 -21.92 11.76
C LEU A 147 -7.49 -23.41 11.75
N LYS A 148 -7.32 -24.06 10.60
CA LYS A 148 -7.46 -25.52 10.46
C LYS A 148 -6.11 -26.21 10.66
N ALA A 149 -6.14 -27.48 11.06
CA ALA A 149 -4.96 -28.34 11.07
C ALA A 149 -4.50 -28.64 9.62
N GLY A 150 -3.20 -28.57 9.35
CA GLY A 150 -2.62 -28.83 8.02
C GLY A 150 -1.21 -28.25 7.88
N GLY A 151 -0.44 -28.73 6.88
CA GLY A 151 0.92 -28.27 6.63
C GLY A 151 1.04 -27.04 5.72
N ASP A 152 0.07 -26.80 4.84
CA ASP A 152 0.12 -25.68 3.88
C ASP A 152 -0.49 -24.39 4.47
N PRO A 153 0.25 -23.27 4.50
CA PRO A 153 -0.19 -22.01 5.13
C PRO A 153 -1.52 -21.45 4.63
N ILE A 154 -1.83 -21.63 3.34
CA ILE A 154 -3.08 -21.14 2.74
C ILE A 154 -4.24 -22.10 3.04
N GLN A 155 -4.01 -23.41 3.05
CA GLN A 155 -5.06 -24.39 3.38
C GLN A 155 -5.49 -24.35 4.84
N ARG A 156 -4.60 -23.87 5.72
CA ARG A 156 -4.91 -23.64 7.14
C ARG A 156 -5.88 -22.47 7.36
N LEU A 157 -6.05 -21.60 6.38
CA LEU A 157 -6.93 -20.43 6.49
C LEU A 157 -8.41 -20.83 6.39
N GLY A 158 -9.17 -20.64 7.48
CA GLY A 158 -10.62 -20.83 7.53
C GLY A 158 -11.42 -19.64 6.97
N LYS A 159 -12.73 -19.60 7.25
CA LYS A 159 -13.63 -18.51 6.80
C LYS A 159 -13.20 -17.15 7.38
N ILE A 160 -13.27 -16.11 6.56
CA ILE A 160 -12.98 -14.72 6.94
C ILE A 160 -14.14 -14.21 7.80
N ILE A 161 -13.87 -13.80 9.04
CA ILE A 161 -14.90 -13.36 10.00
C ILE A 161 -15.20 -11.86 9.85
N LYS A 162 -14.24 -11.06 9.35
CA LYS A 162 -14.41 -9.60 9.19
C LYS A 162 -13.51 -9.08 8.05
N SER A 163 -14.08 -8.51 6.99
CA SER A 163 -13.29 -7.84 5.94
C SER A 163 -12.96 -6.40 6.36
N PRO A 164 -11.69 -5.97 6.36
CA PRO A 164 -11.29 -4.61 6.72
C PRO A 164 -11.50 -3.60 5.58
N PHE A 165 -11.77 -4.04 4.36
CA PHE A 165 -11.90 -3.16 3.20
C PHE A 165 -13.33 -2.63 3.10
N SER A 166 -13.48 -1.30 3.16
CA SER A 166 -14.74 -0.65 2.83
C SER A 166 -15.02 -0.86 1.34
N ARG A 167 -16.15 -1.50 1.01
CA ARG A 167 -16.60 -1.61 -0.38
C ARG A 167 -16.86 -0.20 -0.91
N PHE A 168 -16.28 0.10 -2.08
CA PHE A 168 -16.53 1.24 -2.96
C PHE A 168 -17.15 2.49 -2.29
N SER A 169 -16.32 3.48 -1.96
CA SER A 169 -16.83 4.79 -1.55
C SER A 169 -16.98 5.71 -2.77
N PRO A 170 -18.17 6.30 -3.00
CA PRO A 170 -18.35 7.36 -4.01
C PRO A 170 -17.33 8.52 -3.87
N LYS A 171 -16.78 8.72 -2.66
CA LYS A 171 -15.69 9.68 -2.39
C LYS A 171 -14.43 9.37 -3.19
N ALA A 172 -14.14 8.11 -3.55
CA ALA A 172 -12.97 7.74 -4.34
C ALA A 172 -13.10 8.20 -5.80
N LEU A 173 -14.31 8.12 -6.38
CA LEU A 173 -14.59 8.64 -7.72
C LEU A 173 -14.52 10.17 -7.74
N VAL A 174 -15.13 10.83 -6.75
CA VAL A 174 -15.05 12.29 -6.58
C VAL A 174 -13.60 12.76 -6.40
N ARG A 175 -12.80 12.00 -5.63
CA ARG A 175 -11.37 12.28 -5.44
C ARG A 175 -10.55 12.05 -6.71
N TYR A 176 -10.86 11.03 -7.50
CA TYR A 176 -10.26 10.80 -8.81
C TYR A 176 -10.53 11.97 -9.77
N VAL A 177 -11.77 12.44 -9.85
CA VAL A 177 -12.15 13.61 -10.65
C VAL A 177 -11.46 14.88 -10.12
N MET A 178 -11.33 15.05 -8.80
CA MET A 178 -10.59 16.16 -8.19
C MET A 178 -9.08 16.13 -8.44
N TYR A 179 -8.47 14.95 -8.57
CA TYR A 179 -7.02 14.81 -8.82
C TYR A 179 -6.65 14.79 -10.30
N LEU A 180 -7.65 14.72 -11.19
CA LEU A 180 -7.47 14.78 -12.63
C LEU A 180 -6.69 16.05 -13.08
N PRO A 181 -6.95 17.25 -12.52
CA PRO A 181 -6.16 18.45 -12.81
C PRO A 181 -4.72 18.41 -12.26
N LEU A 182 -4.42 17.56 -11.28
CA LEU A 182 -3.11 17.50 -10.63
C LEU A 182 -2.05 16.80 -11.50
N ASN A 183 -2.48 16.06 -12.54
CA ASN A 183 -1.60 15.42 -13.52
C ASN A 183 -0.97 16.41 -14.52
N PHE A 184 -1.34 17.69 -14.49
CA PHE A 184 -0.86 18.71 -15.44
C PHE A 184 0.45 19.42 -15.03
N ILE A 185 1.14 18.98 -13.95
CA ILE A 185 2.41 19.60 -13.51
C ILE A 185 3.56 18.58 -13.65
N PRO A 186 4.38 18.68 -14.72
CA PRO A 186 5.44 17.71 -14.98
C PRO A 186 6.54 17.72 -13.91
N VAL A 187 7.07 16.51 -13.64
CA VAL A 187 8.30 16.20 -12.90
C VAL A 187 8.27 16.46 -11.39
N VAL A 188 8.11 17.70 -10.93
CA VAL A 188 8.03 17.99 -9.47
C VAL A 188 6.70 17.49 -8.90
N GLY A 189 5.62 17.67 -9.66
CA GLY A 189 4.29 17.17 -9.31
C GLY A 189 4.28 15.65 -9.17
N THR A 190 4.99 14.92 -10.04
CA THR A 190 5.05 13.45 -10.00
C THR A 190 5.74 12.92 -8.75
N VAL A 191 6.87 13.50 -8.35
CA VAL A 191 7.59 13.06 -7.14
C VAL A 191 6.76 13.35 -5.89
N VAL A 192 6.20 14.56 -5.78
CA VAL A 192 5.32 14.93 -4.66
C VAL A 192 4.06 14.05 -4.63
N PHE A 193 3.46 13.78 -5.79
CA PHE A 193 2.32 12.89 -5.92
C PHE A 193 2.64 11.47 -5.43
N ILE A 194 3.79 10.91 -5.83
CA ILE A 194 4.24 9.59 -5.38
C ILE A 194 4.46 9.56 -3.86
N LEU A 195 5.00 10.63 -3.27
CA LEU A 195 5.19 10.72 -1.82
C LEU A 195 3.86 10.83 -1.07
N ILE A 196 2.94 11.66 -1.53
CA ILE A 196 1.59 11.80 -0.95
C ILE A 196 0.82 10.49 -1.04
N GLN A 197 0.82 9.87 -2.23
CA GLN A 197 0.20 8.56 -2.46
C GLN A 197 0.88 7.48 -1.63
N GLY A 198 2.21 7.51 -1.51
CA GLY A 198 3.00 6.61 -0.69
C GLY A 198 2.60 6.70 0.78
N ARG A 199 2.47 7.90 1.35
CA ARG A 199 1.97 8.08 2.73
C ARG A 199 0.57 7.50 2.91
N SER A 200 -0.35 7.82 2.00
CA SER A 200 -1.72 7.29 2.07
C SER A 200 -1.75 5.76 1.96
N ARG A 201 -0.94 5.19 1.07
CA ARG A 201 -0.81 3.74 0.88
C ARG A 201 -0.20 3.08 2.10
N GLY A 202 0.87 3.65 2.65
CA GLY A 202 1.50 3.23 3.90
C GLY A 202 0.48 3.08 5.02
N ASN A 203 -0.31 4.12 5.27
CA ASN A 203 -1.34 4.10 6.32
C ASN A 203 -2.40 3.01 6.18
N SER A 204 -2.55 2.41 5.00
CA SER A 204 -3.48 1.30 4.72
C SER A 204 -2.85 -0.09 4.77
N VAL A 205 -1.51 -0.18 4.81
CA VAL A 205 -0.81 -1.44 4.56
C VAL A 205 -0.97 -2.46 5.69
N HIS A 206 -1.15 -1.98 6.93
CA HIS A 206 -1.35 -2.79 8.13
C HIS A 206 -2.81 -2.80 8.60
N ASP A 207 -3.77 -2.44 7.75
CA ASP A 207 -5.20 -2.43 8.13
C ASP A 207 -5.67 -3.80 8.62
N ARG A 208 -5.21 -4.87 7.96
CA ARG A 208 -5.45 -6.24 8.40
C ARG A 208 -4.76 -6.54 9.74
N TYR A 209 -3.52 -6.14 9.93
CA TYR A 209 -2.79 -6.32 11.20
C TYR A 209 -3.49 -5.62 12.37
N PHE A 210 -3.86 -4.35 12.22
CA PHE A 210 -4.59 -3.59 13.24
C PHE A 210 -5.96 -4.19 13.55
N GLN A 211 -6.64 -4.72 12.53
CA GLN A 211 -7.89 -5.45 12.70
C GLN A 211 -7.69 -6.72 13.51
N LEU A 212 -6.63 -7.48 13.25
CA LEU A 212 -6.29 -8.70 14.00
C LEU A 212 -5.94 -8.38 15.47
N LYS A 213 -5.25 -7.25 15.75
CA LYS A 213 -5.03 -6.73 17.12
C LYS A 213 -6.28 -6.10 17.76
N LYS A 214 -7.41 -6.03 17.05
CA LYS A 214 -8.65 -5.36 17.47
C LYS A 214 -8.47 -3.90 17.89
N TRP A 215 -7.54 -3.19 17.27
CA TRP A 215 -7.31 -1.79 17.59
C TRP A 215 -8.52 -0.92 17.22
N SER A 216 -8.85 0.01 18.11
CA SER A 216 -9.79 1.09 17.84
C SER A 216 -9.22 2.08 16.81
N ALA A 217 -10.08 2.90 16.22
CA ALA A 217 -9.66 3.94 15.27
C ALA A 217 -8.66 4.93 15.89
N SER A 218 -8.82 5.25 17.19
CA SER A 218 -7.91 6.13 17.94
C SER A 218 -6.52 5.49 18.10
N GLN A 219 -6.46 4.22 18.53
CA GLN A 219 -5.19 3.49 18.66
C GLN A 219 -4.43 3.40 17.33
N ARG A 220 -5.14 3.07 16.25
CA ARG A 220 -4.57 3.06 14.89
C ARG A 220 -4.02 4.44 14.51
N SER A 221 -4.79 5.51 14.76
CA SER A 221 -4.37 6.87 14.41
C SER A 221 -3.11 7.28 15.18
N ASN A 222 -3.06 7.00 16.47
CA ASN A 222 -1.90 7.32 17.31
C ASN A 222 -0.66 6.57 16.84
N TRP A 223 -0.77 5.26 16.62
CA TRP A 223 0.33 4.44 16.09
C TRP A 223 0.86 4.97 14.76
N LEU A 224 -0.03 5.25 13.80
CA LEU A 224 0.37 5.74 12.49
C LEU A 224 1.00 7.14 12.56
N SER A 225 0.56 7.99 13.49
CA SER A 225 1.16 9.31 13.70
C SER A 225 2.60 9.20 14.20
N GLU A 226 2.86 8.30 15.16
CA GLU A 226 4.18 8.01 15.72
C GLU A 226 5.11 7.33 14.71
N HIS A 227 4.55 6.56 13.76
CA HIS A 227 5.32 5.79 12.77
C HIS A 227 5.20 6.36 11.34
N THR A 228 4.97 7.66 11.19
CA THR A 228 4.70 8.27 9.87
C THR A 228 5.83 7.99 8.86
N GLY A 229 7.10 8.13 9.27
CA GLY A 229 8.28 7.90 8.41
C GLY A 229 8.31 6.48 7.83
N PRO A 230 8.34 5.43 8.67
CA PRO A 230 8.34 4.04 8.23
C PRO A 230 7.19 3.68 7.28
N TYR A 231 5.95 4.05 7.62
CA TYR A 231 4.79 3.76 6.78
C TYR A 231 4.86 4.50 5.44
N THR A 232 5.32 5.75 5.44
CA THR A 232 5.52 6.52 4.19
C THR A 232 6.57 5.86 3.31
N ALA A 233 7.71 5.45 3.86
CA ALA A 233 8.77 4.79 3.12
C ALA A 233 8.33 3.45 2.49
N PHE A 234 7.67 2.59 3.27
CA PHE A 234 7.06 1.37 2.73
C PHE A 234 6.11 1.72 1.59
N GLY A 235 5.17 2.63 1.85
CA GLY A 235 4.10 2.98 0.91
C GLY A 235 4.63 3.58 -0.38
N THR A 236 5.68 4.40 -0.32
CA THR A 236 6.34 4.98 -1.50
C THR A 236 6.94 3.89 -2.40
N ILE A 237 7.73 2.97 -1.85
CA ILE A 237 8.32 1.89 -2.65
C ILE A 237 7.23 0.97 -3.21
N ALA A 238 6.22 0.63 -2.40
CA ALA A 238 5.08 -0.16 -2.84
C ALA A 238 4.32 0.52 -3.98
N THR A 239 4.10 1.84 -3.90
CA THR A 239 3.49 2.65 -4.97
C THR A 239 4.33 2.62 -6.23
N VAL A 240 5.65 2.81 -6.13
CA VAL A 240 6.56 2.77 -7.29
C VAL A 240 6.51 1.42 -8.01
N LEU A 241 6.53 0.31 -7.27
CA LEU A 241 6.40 -1.03 -7.86
C LEU A 241 5.06 -1.19 -8.59
N GLU A 242 3.98 -0.67 -8.02
CA GLU A 242 2.64 -0.74 -8.63
C GLU A 242 2.41 0.25 -9.78
N LEU A 243 3.38 1.13 -10.11
CA LEU A 243 3.30 2.01 -11.28
C LEU A 243 3.41 1.23 -12.59
N VAL A 244 4.07 0.07 -12.59
CA VAL A 244 4.27 -0.74 -13.80
C VAL A 244 2.93 -1.34 -14.24
N PRO A 245 2.37 -0.94 -15.40
CA PRO A 245 1.12 -1.49 -15.90
C PRO A 245 1.19 -3.01 -16.04
N LEU A 246 0.08 -3.71 -15.82
CA LEU A 246 -0.06 -5.18 -15.82
C LEU A 246 0.69 -5.89 -14.68
N ALA A 247 1.93 -5.51 -14.38
CA ALA A 247 2.68 -6.03 -13.23
C ALA A 247 2.14 -5.52 -11.89
N SER A 248 1.37 -4.42 -11.89
CA SER A 248 0.75 -3.83 -10.71
C SER A 248 -0.14 -4.78 -9.91
N ILE A 249 -0.72 -5.80 -10.55
CA ILE A 249 -1.50 -6.85 -9.87
C ILE A 249 -0.56 -7.77 -9.11
N LEU A 250 0.47 -8.30 -9.76
CA LEU A 250 1.50 -9.12 -9.11
C LEU A 250 2.13 -8.35 -7.94
N PHE A 251 2.51 -7.09 -8.16
CA PHE A 251 3.11 -6.26 -7.12
C PHE A 251 2.16 -5.97 -5.96
N SER A 252 0.85 -5.94 -6.16
CA SER A 252 -0.08 -5.89 -5.02
C SER A 252 0.01 -7.13 -4.14
N PHE A 253 0.17 -8.33 -4.71
CA PHE A 253 0.39 -9.54 -3.90
C PHE A 253 1.75 -9.50 -3.18
N THR A 254 2.84 -9.15 -3.88
CA THR A 254 4.17 -9.11 -3.25
C THR A 254 4.27 -8.01 -2.19
N ASN A 255 3.64 -6.85 -2.40
CA ASN A 255 3.55 -5.78 -1.41
C ASN A 255 2.75 -6.25 -0.18
N THR A 256 1.66 -6.99 -0.38
CA THR A 256 0.90 -7.58 0.72
C THR A 256 1.71 -8.61 1.53
N VAL A 257 2.54 -9.43 0.86
CA VAL A 257 3.52 -10.29 1.55
C VAL A 257 4.52 -9.44 2.34
N GLY A 258 5.08 -8.40 1.73
CA GLY A 258 6.02 -7.49 2.40
C GLY A 258 5.43 -6.85 3.65
N ALA A 259 4.16 -6.43 3.57
CA ALA A 259 3.41 -5.89 4.71
C ALA A 259 3.23 -6.94 5.82
N ALA A 260 2.87 -8.17 5.47
CA ALA A 260 2.71 -9.24 6.45
C ALA A 260 4.05 -9.63 7.11
N LEU A 261 5.16 -9.64 6.35
CA LEU A 261 6.50 -9.82 6.90
C LEU A 261 6.84 -8.71 7.88
N TRP A 262 6.51 -7.46 7.54
CA TRP A 262 6.75 -6.32 8.42
C TRP A 262 5.93 -6.41 9.70
N ALA A 263 4.64 -6.74 9.60
CA ALA A 263 3.77 -6.98 10.74
C ALA A 263 4.30 -8.12 11.64
N ALA A 264 4.77 -9.23 11.05
CA ALA A 264 5.36 -10.33 11.80
C ALA A 264 6.62 -9.91 12.57
N ASP A 265 7.48 -9.08 11.96
CA ASP A 265 8.70 -8.59 12.60
C ASP A 265 8.40 -7.55 13.70
N ILE A 266 7.33 -6.75 13.57
CA ILE A 266 6.84 -5.88 14.66
C ILE A 266 6.38 -6.75 15.85
N GLU A 267 5.55 -7.74 15.58
CA GLU A 267 4.99 -8.63 16.63
C GLU A 267 6.11 -9.43 17.33
N ALA A 268 7.13 -9.89 16.60
CA ALA A 268 8.27 -10.57 17.18
C ALA A 268 9.04 -9.66 18.16
N LYS A 269 9.31 -8.41 17.77
CA LYS A 269 9.99 -7.42 18.64
C LYS A 269 9.18 -7.06 19.88
N GLU A 270 7.86 -6.88 19.74
CA GLU A 270 6.97 -6.62 20.88
C GLU A 270 7.03 -7.78 21.89
N ASN A 271 6.99 -9.02 21.41
CA ASN A 271 7.06 -10.21 22.25
C ASN A 271 8.43 -10.36 22.94
N GLU A 272 9.53 -10.11 22.24
CA GLU A 272 10.89 -10.11 22.81
C GLU A 272 11.03 -9.08 23.94
N MET A 273 10.52 -7.86 23.73
CA MET A 273 10.53 -6.80 24.75
C MET A 273 9.69 -7.16 25.98
N ALA A 274 8.49 -7.72 25.78
CA ALA A 274 7.64 -8.18 26.87
C ALA A 274 8.31 -9.30 27.69
N GLN A 275 8.97 -10.25 27.00
CA GLN A 275 9.71 -11.34 27.63
C GLN A 275 11.02 -10.91 28.29
N GLY A 276 11.67 -9.82 27.86
CA GLY A 276 12.86 -9.27 28.54
C GLY A 276 12.51 -8.44 29.78
N THR A 277 11.33 -7.81 29.78
CA THR A 277 10.86 -6.96 30.89
C THR A 277 10.27 -7.80 32.05
N ALA A 278 9.63 -8.94 31.76
CA ALA A 278 9.04 -9.78 32.81
C ALA A 278 10.04 -10.44 33.79
N PRO A 279 11.22 -10.96 33.35
CA PRO A 279 12.26 -11.48 34.24
C PRO A 279 12.91 -10.37 35.06
N SER A 280 13.21 -9.24 34.45
CA SER A 280 13.83 -8.10 35.15
C SER A 280 12.93 -7.50 36.23
N LEU A 281 11.61 -7.44 36.00
CA LEU A 281 10.63 -7.05 37.03
C LEU A 281 10.48 -8.11 38.13
N ARG A 282 10.52 -9.41 37.78
CA ARG A 282 10.51 -10.50 38.76
C ARG A 282 11.77 -10.53 39.64
N ASP A 283 12.93 -10.27 39.04
CA ASP A 283 14.21 -10.20 39.76
C ASP A 283 14.32 -8.93 40.60
N ALA A 284 13.72 -7.81 40.16
CA ALA A 284 13.57 -6.61 40.97
C ALA A 284 12.62 -6.83 42.16
N ALA A 285 11.51 -7.53 41.96
CA ALA A 285 10.57 -7.88 43.03
C ALA A 285 11.21 -8.81 44.08
N LYS A 286 11.98 -9.83 43.66
CA LYS A 286 12.73 -10.72 44.56
C LYS A 286 13.85 -10.05 45.34
N LYS A 287 14.39 -8.94 44.85
CA LYS A 287 15.41 -8.14 45.57
C LYS A 287 14.81 -7.14 46.56
N ALA A 288 13.50 -6.92 46.48
CA ALA A 288 12.76 -6.03 47.37
C ALA A 288 12.06 -6.78 48.53
N GLU A 289 12.07 -8.12 48.51
CA GLU A 289 11.76 -9.02 49.64
C GLU A 289 13.03 -9.33 50.44
#